data_AF-H7EH24-F1
#
_entry.id   AF-H7EH24-F1
#
_cell.length_a   1.000
_cell.length_b   1.000
_cell.length_c   1.000
_cell.angle_alpha   90.00
_cell.angle_beta   90.00
_cell.angle_gamma   90.00
#
_symmetry.space_group_name_H-M   'P 1'
#
loop_
_entity.id
_entity.type
_entity.pdbx_description
1 polymer ?
#
loop_
_entity_poly.entity_id
_entity_poly.type
_entity_poly.pdbx_seq_one_letter_code
_entity_poly.pdbx_strand_id
1 'polypeptide(L)'
;MNFGKIVLLAVVLLNFAGCFGGGRRLKREYNTKEELQQDIVNAVSEQYGMQFEIGKGLSGNPPTMALGWDFGFYGYLRPVDYSEEYKNYNLYTDYTVCNETGTFKTQAHVRMFEKQLKADVEKILDDIGMKYDILEFRGMDRNINKWSKDSSYEEYKRTNDFETWIYIKLPPQKTFDHESNRKYYAPIVLPMVKKLYSALEPEYNVTLLFYLDEFHSEYYSKFEKKLYVDDIKNPVAVCLDLGRYNNYLDWTEEDFRREVHITSEEPFITAWKKANGLE
;
A
#
# COMPACT_ATOMS: atom_id res chain seq x y z
N MET A 1 0.79 -36.57 15.42
CA MET A 1 1.49 -35.59 14.55
C MET A 1 0.74 -35.48 13.24
N ASN A 2 0.10 -34.33 13.01
CA ASN A 2 -0.83 -34.12 11.90
C ASN A 2 -0.10 -33.92 10.56
N PHE A 3 0.16 -35.02 9.86
CA PHE A 3 0.69 -35.03 8.50
C PHE A 3 -0.14 -34.19 7.52
N GLY A 4 -1.45 -34.02 7.75
CA GLY A 4 -2.34 -33.23 6.89
C GLY A 4 -2.09 -31.71 6.88
N LYS A 5 -1.51 -31.14 7.95
CA LYS A 5 -1.22 -29.69 7.99
C LYS A 5 0.11 -29.32 7.31
N ILE A 6 1.08 -30.24 7.33
CA ILE A 6 2.38 -30.03 6.68
C ILE A 6 2.25 -30.13 5.16
N VAL A 7 1.38 -31.02 4.66
CA VAL A 7 1.11 -31.14 3.22
C VAL A 7 0.39 -29.90 2.68
N LEU A 8 -0.53 -29.29 3.43
CA LEU A 8 -1.20 -28.06 2.97
C LEU A 8 -0.23 -26.86 2.92
N LEU A 9 0.64 -26.70 3.92
CA LEU A 9 1.65 -25.63 3.93
C LEU A 9 2.70 -25.84 2.83
N ALA A 10 3.11 -27.08 2.58
CA ALA A 10 4.02 -27.42 1.50
C ALA A 10 3.39 -27.27 0.11
N VAL A 11 2.09 -27.55 -0.06
CA VAL A 11 1.37 -27.34 -1.33
C VAL A 11 1.12 -25.85 -1.60
N VAL A 12 0.91 -25.01 -0.57
CA VAL A 12 0.84 -23.55 -0.74
C VAL A 12 2.21 -22.97 -1.09
N LEU A 13 3.31 -23.51 -0.53
CA LEU A 13 4.68 -23.10 -0.87
C LEU A 13 5.18 -23.65 -2.22
N LEU A 14 4.72 -24.83 -2.65
CA LEU A 14 5.12 -25.44 -3.93
C LEU A 14 4.35 -24.90 -5.15
N ASN A 15 3.24 -24.18 -4.95
CA ASN A 15 2.53 -23.52 -6.07
C ASN A 15 3.21 -22.22 -6.55
N PHE A 16 4.26 -21.73 -5.86
CA PHE A 16 5.04 -20.56 -6.30
C PHE A 16 6.45 -20.91 -6.83
N ALA A 17 6.83 -22.20 -6.81
CA ALA A 17 8.15 -22.66 -7.25
C ALA A 17 8.14 -23.37 -8.63
N GLY A 18 7.02 -23.33 -9.35
CA GLY A 18 6.87 -23.92 -10.68
C GLY A 18 6.71 -22.87 -11.77
N CYS A 19 7.70 -22.80 -12.67
CA CYS A 19 7.64 -22.15 -13.99
C CYS A 19 7.79 -20.62 -14.11
N PHE A 20 8.92 -20.07 -13.68
CA PHE A 20 9.56 -18.99 -14.45
C PHE A 20 10.39 -19.58 -15.59
N GLY A 21 9.72 -19.94 -16.69
CA GLY A 21 10.38 -20.57 -17.84
C GLY A 21 9.52 -20.83 -19.07
N GLY A 22 8.34 -20.22 -19.17
CA GLY A 22 7.45 -20.39 -20.32
C GLY A 22 6.20 -19.52 -20.21
N GLY A 23 6.38 -18.22 -19.99
CA GLY A 23 5.26 -17.28 -20.11
C GLY A 23 4.60 -17.48 -21.46
N ARG A 24 3.28 -17.51 -21.49
CA ARG A 24 2.48 -17.66 -22.70
C ARG A 24 2.95 -16.62 -23.72
N ARG A 25 3.61 -17.07 -24.79
CA ARG A 25 4.00 -16.19 -25.87
C ARG A 25 2.72 -15.70 -26.54
N LEU A 26 2.56 -14.38 -26.62
CA LEU A 26 1.47 -13.79 -27.38
C LEU A 26 1.43 -14.39 -28.79
N LYS A 27 0.22 -14.56 -29.32
CA LYS A 27 0.03 -14.99 -30.71
C LYS A 27 0.74 -14.02 -31.64
N ARG A 28 1.23 -14.54 -32.78
CA ARG A 28 1.91 -13.71 -33.78
C ARG A 28 0.96 -12.72 -34.47
N GLU A 29 -0.34 -13.02 -34.50
CA GLU A 29 -1.35 -12.23 -35.17
C GLU A 29 -2.64 -12.21 -34.33
N TYR A 30 -3.31 -11.06 -34.31
CA TYR A 30 -4.62 -10.85 -33.70
C TYR A 30 -5.52 -10.14 -34.71
N ASN A 31 -6.78 -10.55 -34.78
CA ASN A 31 -7.73 -9.94 -35.71
C ASN A 31 -8.29 -8.64 -35.15
N THR A 32 -8.31 -8.51 -33.81
CA THR A 32 -8.85 -7.32 -33.13
C THR A 32 -7.97 -6.88 -31.96
N LYS A 33 -8.16 -5.65 -31.49
CA LYS A 33 -7.46 -5.13 -30.30
C LYS A 33 -7.95 -5.82 -29.03
N GLU A 34 -9.22 -6.21 -28.99
CA GLU A 34 -9.85 -6.89 -27.87
C GLU A 34 -9.26 -8.28 -27.65
N GLU A 35 -8.95 -9.01 -28.72
CA GLU A 35 -8.27 -10.30 -28.62
C GLU A 35 -6.85 -10.15 -28.04
N LEU A 36 -6.11 -9.12 -28.47
CA LEU A 36 -4.78 -8.81 -27.95
C LEU A 36 -4.84 -8.39 -26.47
N GLN A 37 -5.81 -7.55 -26.10
CA GLN A 37 -6.05 -7.13 -24.71
C GLN A 37 -6.26 -8.33 -23.78
N GLN A 38 -7.17 -9.22 -24.16
CA GLN A 38 -7.50 -10.37 -23.33
C GLN A 38 -6.30 -11.31 -23.16
N ASP A 39 -5.51 -11.51 -24.21
CA ASP A 39 -4.33 -12.37 -24.15
C ASP A 39 -3.22 -11.78 -23.26
N ILE A 40 -3.01 -10.45 -23.30
CA ILE A 40 -2.10 -9.74 -22.39
C ILE A 40 -2.55 -9.90 -20.94
N VAL A 41 -3.83 -9.61 -20.65
CA VAL A 41 -4.40 -9.73 -19.30
C VAL A 41 -4.25 -11.16 -18.80
N ASN A 42 -4.59 -12.15 -19.60
CA ASN A 42 -4.47 -13.55 -19.23
C ASN A 42 -3.02 -13.94 -18.97
N ALA A 43 -2.08 -13.58 -19.85
CA ALA A 43 -0.68 -13.91 -19.70
C ALA A 43 -0.08 -13.31 -18.40
N VAL A 44 -0.37 -12.04 -18.13
CA VAL A 44 0.07 -11.37 -16.89
C VAL A 44 -0.62 -11.99 -15.68
N SER A 45 -1.92 -12.28 -15.77
CA SER A 45 -2.68 -12.84 -14.64
C SER A 45 -2.24 -14.25 -14.27
N GLU A 46 -2.01 -15.10 -15.28
CA GLU A 46 -1.42 -16.43 -15.11
C GLU A 46 -0.02 -16.34 -14.49
N GLN A 47 0.81 -15.41 -14.96
CA GLN A 47 2.17 -15.24 -14.47
C GLN A 47 2.24 -14.86 -12.99
N TYR A 48 1.34 -14.00 -12.51
CA TYR A 48 1.38 -13.51 -11.13
C TYR A 48 0.35 -14.15 -10.19
N GLY A 49 -0.53 -15.03 -10.70
CA GLY A 49 -1.60 -15.64 -9.92
C GLY A 49 -2.59 -14.61 -9.35
N MET A 50 -2.80 -13.50 -10.06
CA MET A 50 -3.70 -12.39 -9.69
C MET A 50 -4.43 -11.92 -10.95
N GLN A 51 -5.68 -11.50 -10.84
CA GLN A 51 -6.43 -11.01 -12.00
C GLN A 51 -6.14 -9.53 -12.26
N PHE A 52 -5.90 -9.18 -13.52
CA PHE A 52 -5.67 -7.79 -13.93
C PHE A 52 -6.73 -7.28 -14.91
N GLU A 53 -6.89 -5.97 -14.96
CA GLU A 53 -7.61 -5.23 -16.00
C GLU A 53 -6.67 -4.19 -16.64
N ILE A 54 -6.95 -3.84 -17.89
CA ILE A 54 -6.25 -2.73 -18.57
C ILE A 54 -6.99 -1.43 -18.22
N GLY A 55 -6.27 -0.53 -17.56
CA GLY A 55 -6.78 0.78 -17.15
C GLY A 55 -6.23 1.92 -17.98
N LYS A 56 -6.88 3.09 -17.88
CA LYS A 56 -6.28 4.36 -18.33
C LYS A 56 -5.09 4.71 -17.43
N GLY A 57 -4.14 5.48 -17.95
CA GLY A 57 -3.11 6.10 -17.12
C GLY A 57 -3.70 7.16 -16.18
N LEU A 58 -2.90 7.60 -15.20
CA LEU A 58 -3.30 8.68 -14.28
C LEU A 58 -3.63 10.00 -15.01
N SER A 59 -2.97 10.26 -16.14
CA SER A 59 -3.27 11.40 -17.01
C SER A 59 -4.55 11.22 -17.84
N GLY A 60 -5.28 10.11 -17.66
CA GLY A 60 -6.45 9.74 -18.47
C GLY A 60 -6.10 9.17 -19.84
N ASN A 61 -4.81 9.06 -20.19
CA ASN A 61 -4.39 8.56 -21.49
C ASN A 61 -4.79 7.07 -21.66
N PRO A 62 -5.39 6.71 -22.80
CA PRO A 62 -5.71 5.32 -23.09
C PRO A 62 -4.43 4.49 -23.31
N PRO A 63 -4.49 3.17 -23.10
CA PRO A 63 -3.40 2.29 -23.47
C PRO A 63 -3.18 2.33 -24.99
N THR A 64 -1.92 2.24 -25.40
CA THR A 64 -1.55 2.14 -26.81
C THR A 64 -1.40 0.68 -27.19
N MET A 65 -2.08 0.29 -28.27
CA MET A 65 -2.06 -1.06 -28.83
C MET A 65 -1.78 -0.95 -30.32
N ALA A 66 -0.76 -1.68 -30.75
CA ALA A 66 -0.39 -1.78 -32.15
C ALA A 66 -0.62 -3.21 -32.64
N LEU A 67 -1.18 -3.32 -33.86
CA LEU A 67 -1.48 -4.56 -34.56
C LEU A 67 -0.65 -4.58 -35.86
N GLY A 68 -0.30 -5.78 -36.35
CA GLY A 68 0.50 -5.94 -37.57
C GLY A 68 1.99 -6.12 -37.30
N TRP A 69 2.86 -5.57 -38.15
CA TRP A 69 4.31 -5.76 -38.08
C TRP A 69 4.93 -5.19 -36.79
N ASP A 70 4.40 -4.08 -36.27
CA ASP A 70 4.84 -3.45 -35.01
C ASP A 70 3.89 -3.82 -33.86
N PHE A 71 3.70 -5.11 -33.55
CA PHE A 71 2.75 -5.51 -32.51
C PHE A 71 3.31 -5.26 -31.10
N GLY A 72 2.47 -4.69 -30.24
CA GLY A 72 2.90 -4.35 -28.89
C GLY A 72 1.82 -3.65 -28.07
N PHE A 73 2.13 -3.55 -26.78
CA PHE A 73 1.30 -2.87 -25.80
C PHE A 73 2.15 -1.92 -24.96
N TYR A 74 1.61 -0.73 -24.76
CA TYR A 74 2.10 0.24 -23.79
C TYR A 74 0.88 0.71 -23.01
N GLY A 75 0.86 0.48 -21.70
CA GLY A 75 -0.29 0.88 -20.91
C GLY A 75 -0.17 0.48 -19.46
N TYR A 76 -1.30 0.58 -18.76
CA TYR A 76 -1.36 0.32 -17.33
C TYR A 76 -2.25 -0.88 -17.08
N LEU A 77 -1.74 -1.81 -16.28
CA LEU A 77 -2.50 -2.90 -15.70
C LEU A 77 -2.84 -2.56 -14.26
N ARG A 78 -4.00 -3.02 -13.81
CA ARG A 78 -4.49 -2.81 -12.44
C ARG A 78 -5.07 -4.13 -11.94
N PRO A 79 -4.84 -4.54 -10.69
CA PRO A 79 -5.49 -5.75 -10.18
C PRO A 79 -7.00 -5.51 -10.00
N VAL A 80 -7.82 -6.52 -10.29
CA VAL A 80 -9.30 -6.41 -10.33
C VAL A 80 -9.92 -6.37 -8.94
N ASP A 81 -9.22 -6.88 -7.94
CA ASP A 81 -9.66 -6.98 -6.54
C ASP A 81 -9.52 -5.66 -5.75
N TYR A 82 -9.02 -4.59 -6.38
CA TYR A 82 -8.96 -3.28 -5.75
C TYR A 82 -10.23 -2.46 -5.94
N SER A 83 -10.70 -1.85 -4.86
CA SER A 83 -11.85 -0.94 -4.86
C SER A 83 -11.66 0.22 -5.84
N GLU A 84 -12.75 0.63 -6.50
CA GLU A 84 -12.77 1.78 -7.41
C GLU A 84 -12.28 3.06 -6.72
N GLU A 85 -12.61 3.20 -5.43
CA GLU A 85 -12.20 4.27 -4.53
C GLU A 85 -10.67 4.42 -4.47
N TYR A 86 -9.91 3.33 -4.65
CA TYR A 86 -8.46 3.35 -4.63
C TYR A 86 -7.82 3.65 -5.98
N LYS A 87 -8.57 3.63 -7.09
CA LYS A 87 -7.99 3.75 -8.45
C LYS A 87 -7.38 5.12 -8.74
N ASN A 88 -7.68 6.13 -7.94
CA ASN A 88 -7.08 7.46 -8.05
C ASN A 88 -5.73 7.57 -7.32
N TYR A 89 -5.40 6.60 -6.47
CA TYR A 89 -4.10 6.52 -5.82
C TYR A 89 -3.21 5.68 -6.72
N ASN A 90 -2.07 6.23 -7.13
CA ASN A 90 -1.12 5.58 -8.05
C ASN A 90 -0.73 4.16 -7.59
N LEU A 91 -0.98 3.83 -6.33
CA LEU A 91 -0.70 2.61 -5.58
C LEU A 91 -0.99 1.30 -6.34
N TYR A 92 -1.99 1.26 -7.23
CA TYR A 92 -2.41 0.03 -7.95
C TYR A 92 -2.36 0.12 -9.47
N THR A 93 -1.52 1.01 -9.99
CA THR A 93 -1.36 1.25 -11.43
C THR A 93 0.02 0.79 -11.89
N ASP A 94 0.06 -0.36 -12.56
CA ASP A 94 1.29 -1.04 -12.97
C ASP A 94 1.56 -0.81 -14.45
N TYR A 95 2.51 0.08 -14.73
CA TYR A 95 2.93 0.35 -16.09
C TYR A 95 3.59 -0.90 -16.70
N THR A 96 3.14 -1.25 -17.90
CA THR A 96 3.45 -2.50 -18.57
C THR A 96 3.73 -2.26 -20.05
N VAL A 97 4.79 -2.88 -20.54
CA VAL A 97 5.20 -2.88 -21.95
C VAL A 97 5.30 -4.31 -22.44
N CYS A 98 4.69 -4.58 -23.59
CA CYS A 98 4.90 -5.81 -24.34
C CYS A 98 5.45 -5.48 -25.72
N ASN A 99 6.53 -6.16 -26.11
CA ASN A 99 7.06 -6.06 -27.46
C ASN A 99 6.53 -7.17 -28.38
N GLU A 100 6.92 -7.10 -29.65
CA GLU A 100 6.61 -8.06 -30.70
C GLU A 100 7.14 -9.49 -30.45
N THR A 101 7.96 -9.74 -29.44
CA THR A 101 8.39 -11.11 -29.14
C THR A 101 7.47 -11.80 -28.15
N GLY A 102 6.50 -11.08 -27.58
CA GLY A 102 5.71 -11.49 -26.42
C GLY A 102 6.47 -11.31 -25.10
N THR A 103 7.55 -10.53 -25.09
CA THR A 103 8.32 -10.24 -23.88
C THR A 103 7.68 -9.07 -23.15
N PHE A 104 7.31 -9.30 -21.89
CA PHE A 104 6.74 -8.29 -21.02
C PHE A 104 7.80 -7.66 -20.12
N LYS A 105 7.70 -6.35 -19.95
CA LYS A 105 8.22 -5.64 -18.79
C LYS A 105 7.02 -5.08 -18.04
N THR A 106 6.98 -5.21 -16.73
CA THR A 106 5.85 -4.73 -15.94
C THR A 106 6.28 -4.41 -14.53
N GLN A 107 5.69 -3.36 -13.97
CA GLN A 107 5.80 -3.04 -12.55
C GLN A 107 5.11 -4.08 -11.66
N ALA A 108 4.19 -4.90 -12.20
CA ALA A 108 3.42 -5.89 -11.42
C ALA A 108 4.28 -6.94 -10.69
N HIS A 109 5.57 -7.09 -11.06
CA HIS A 109 6.51 -7.93 -10.30
C HIS A 109 6.58 -7.57 -8.82
N VAL A 110 6.49 -6.27 -8.48
CA VAL A 110 6.58 -5.81 -7.08
C VAL A 110 5.41 -6.35 -6.23
N ARG A 111 4.26 -6.65 -6.86
CA ARG A 111 3.08 -7.19 -6.17
C ARG A 111 3.32 -8.53 -5.51
N MET A 112 4.17 -9.37 -6.11
CA MET A 112 4.57 -10.64 -5.51
C MET A 112 5.34 -10.43 -4.20
N PHE A 113 6.16 -9.38 -4.13
CA PHE A 113 6.89 -9.02 -2.92
C PHE A 113 6.00 -8.32 -1.90
N GLU A 114 5.10 -7.42 -2.34
CA GLU A 114 4.11 -6.79 -1.46
C GLU A 114 3.21 -7.82 -0.76
N LYS A 115 2.82 -8.91 -1.45
CA LYS A 115 2.06 -10.00 -0.84
C LYS A 115 2.86 -10.75 0.24
N GLN A 116 4.16 -10.96 0.03
CA GLN A 116 5.05 -11.57 1.01
C GLN A 116 5.30 -10.64 2.20
N LEU A 117 5.59 -9.35 1.93
CA LEU A 117 5.69 -8.31 2.96
C LEU A 117 4.43 -8.26 3.82
N LYS A 118 3.25 -8.31 3.19
CA LYS A 118 1.98 -8.32 3.92
C LYS A 118 1.90 -9.47 4.90
N ALA A 119 2.12 -10.70 4.43
CA ALA A 119 2.08 -11.87 5.30
C ALA A 119 3.08 -11.80 6.46
N ASP A 120 4.30 -11.30 6.20
CA ASP A 120 5.34 -11.12 7.21
C ASP A 120 4.93 -10.08 8.26
N VAL A 121 4.51 -8.89 7.83
CA VAL A 121 4.12 -7.79 8.73
C VAL A 121 2.88 -8.17 9.53
N GLU A 122 1.86 -8.77 8.90
CA GLU A 122 0.65 -9.24 9.61
C GLU A 122 1.00 -10.22 10.72
N LYS A 123 1.89 -11.18 10.44
CA LYS A 123 2.37 -12.11 11.45
C LYS A 123 3.09 -11.41 12.60
N ILE A 124 3.98 -10.45 12.30
CA ILE A 124 4.70 -9.67 13.33
C ILE A 124 3.70 -8.89 14.19
N LEU A 125 2.72 -8.22 13.58
CA LEU A 125 1.68 -7.46 14.27
C LEU A 125 0.83 -8.35 15.17
N ASP A 126 0.47 -9.55 14.71
CA ASP A 126 -0.24 -10.55 15.49
C ASP A 126 0.59 -11.05 16.68
N ASP A 127 1.87 -11.38 16.46
CA ASP A 127 2.79 -11.89 17.50
C ASP A 127 3.00 -10.86 18.61
N ILE A 128 3.04 -9.57 18.27
CA ILE A 128 3.12 -8.49 19.26
C ILE A 128 1.72 -8.06 19.75
N GLY A 129 0.62 -8.59 19.22
CA GLY A 129 -0.74 -8.23 19.62
C GLY A 129 -1.10 -6.78 19.31
N MET A 130 -0.64 -6.25 18.17
CA MET A 130 -0.99 -4.91 17.69
C MET A 130 -2.19 -4.99 16.75
N LYS A 131 -3.19 -4.13 16.99
CA LYS A 131 -4.34 -3.98 16.09
C LYS A 131 -4.11 -2.78 15.18
N TYR A 132 -4.62 -2.89 13.96
CA TYR A 132 -4.60 -1.85 12.93
C TYR A 132 -5.89 -1.95 12.11
N ASP A 133 -6.25 -0.86 11.45
CA ASP A 133 -7.42 -0.79 10.58
C ASP A 133 -7.03 -1.04 9.12
N ILE A 134 -5.90 -0.46 8.68
CA ILE A 134 -5.42 -0.55 7.30
C ILE A 134 -3.92 -0.85 7.30
N LEU A 135 -3.53 -1.83 6.49
CA LEU A 135 -2.15 -2.16 6.19
C LEU A 135 -1.96 -2.07 4.67
N GLU A 136 -1.07 -1.19 4.26
CA GLU A 136 -0.79 -0.88 2.86
C GLU A 136 0.72 -0.93 2.58
N PHE A 137 1.08 -1.36 1.38
CA PHE A 137 2.45 -1.34 0.88
C PHE A 137 2.52 -0.45 -0.35
N ARG A 138 3.50 0.46 -0.37
CA ARG A 138 3.67 1.43 -1.44
C ARG A 138 5.04 1.27 -2.08
N GLY A 139 5.11 0.67 -3.28
CA GLY A 139 6.35 0.62 -4.06
C GLY A 139 6.78 2.01 -4.55
N MET A 140 7.90 2.52 -4.05
CA MET A 140 8.48 3.83 -4.37
C MET A 140 9.29 3.82 -5.66
N ASP A 141 10.08 2.77 -5.92
CA ASP A 141 10.81 2.65 -7.18
C ASP A 141 10.03 1.82 -8.20
N ARG A 142 9.34 2.56 -9.07
CA ARG A 142 8.54 2.01 -10.17
C ARG A 142 9.32 1.94 -11.48
N ASN A 143 10.64 1.95 -11.44
CA ASN A 143 11.42 1.72 -12.64
C ASN A 143 11.11 0.32 -13.19
N ILE A 144 10.45 0.29 -14.35
CA ILE A 144 10.02 -0.95 -15.03
C ILE A 144 11.21 -1.85 -15.42
N ASN A 145 12.44 -1.34 -15.34
CA ASN A 145 13.66 -2.09 -15.64
C ASN A 145 14.41 -2.58 -14.40
N LYS A 146 14.00 -2.16 -13.18
CA LYS A 146 14.70 -2.53 -11.94
C LYS A 146 14.26 -3.91 -11.47
N TRP A 147 12.95 -4.12 -11.37
CA TRP A 147 12.37 -5.35 -10.89
C TRP A 147 12.04 -6.30 -12.03
N SER A 148 12.43 -7.55 -11.87
CA SER A 148 12.17 -8.61 -12.84
C SER A 148 11.82 -9.90 -12.12
N LYS A 149 11.46 -10.93 -12.89
CA LYS A 149 11.26 -12.29 -12.39
C LYS A 149 12.50 -12.90 -11.71
N ASP A 150 13.70 -12.39 -12.00
CA ASP A 150 14.95 -12.91 -11.45
C ASP A 150 15.32 -12.19 -10.13
N SER A 151 14.58 -11.14 -9.78
CA SER A 151 14.72 -10.43 -8.50
C SER A 151 14.20 -11.31 -7.36
N SER A 152 14.87 -11.23 -6.20
CA SER A 152 14.46 -11.98 -5.01
C SER A 152 13.74 -11.10 -4.00
N TYR A 153 12.93 -11.73 -3.14
CA TYR A 153 12.27 -11.04 -2.03
C TYR A 153 13.27 -10.39 -1.06
N GLU A 154 14.36 -11.10 -0.75
CA GLU A 154 15.44 -10.60 0.11
C GLU A 154 16.17 -9.39 -0.49
N GLU A 155 16.34 -9.37 -1.81
CA GLU A 155 16.89 -8.21 -2.52
C GLU A 155 15.91 -7.03 -2.41
N TYR A 156 14.62 -7.26 -2.64
CA TYR A 156 13.58 -6.24 -2.51
C TYR A 156 13.52 -5.61 -1.12
N LYS A 157 13.61 -6.41 -0.05
CA LYS A 157 13.64 -5.89 1.33
C LYS A 157 14.84 -4.99 1.59
N ARG A 158 16.02 -5.33 1.05
CA ARG A 158 17.26 -4.59 1.30
C ARG A 158 17.36 -3.26 0.58
N THR A 159 16.60 -3.06 -0.50
CA THR A 159 16.65 -1.80 -1.24
C THR A 159 15.78 -0.71 -0.62
N ASN A 160 14.85 -1.07 0.27
CA ASN A 160 13.84 -0.16 0.83
C ASN A 160 13.06 0.60 -0.26
N ASP A 161 12.82 -0.03 -1.42
CA ASP A 161 12.03 0.56 -2.52
C ASP A 161 10.52 0.50 -2.28
N PHE A 162 10.12 0.38 -1.01
CA PHE A 162 8.74 0.29 -0.56
C PHE A 162 8.57 1.04 0.75
N GLU A 163 7.36 1.49 1.03
CA GLU A 163 6.94 1.92 2.37
C GLU A 163 5.84 0.99 2.89
N THR A 164 5.92 0.62 4.16
CA THR A 164 4.86 -0.10 4.87
C THR A 164 4.01 0.89 5.65
N TRP A 165 2.78 1.13 5.23
CA TRP A 165 1.87 2.05 5.88
C TRP A 165 0.90 1.32 6.81
N ILE A 166 0.91 1.70 8.08
CA ILE A 166 0.04 1.11 9.11
C ILE A 166 -0.87 2.20 9.66
N TYR A 167 -2.17 2.02 9.46
CA TYR A 167 -3.21 2.93 9.91
C TYR A 167 -3.85 2.42 11.19
N ILE A 168 -3.83 3.23 12.25
CA ILE A 168 -4.34 2.87 13.56
C ILE A 168 -5.36 3.91 14.00
N LYS A 169 -6.59 3.46 14.23
CA LYS A 169 -7.65 4.33 14.75
C LYS A 169 -7.45 4.61 16.24
N LEU A 170 -7.51 5.87 16.59
CA LEU A 170 -7.45 6.34 17.98
C LEU A 170 -8.85 6.42 18.60
N PRO A 171 -8.95 6.26 19.92
CA PRO A 171 -10.21 6.48 20.64
C PRO A 171 -10.63 7.95 20.52
N PRO A 172 -11.94 8.24 20.40
CA PRO A 172 -12.42 9.61 20.32
C PRO A 172 -12.18 10.36 21.65
N GLN A 173 -11.81 11.62 21.53
CA GLN A 173 -11.65 12.53 22.66
C GLN A 173 -12.81 13.53 22.72
N LYS A 174 -13.20 13.92 23.94
CA LYS A 174 -14.34 14.84 24.19
C LYS A 174 -13.95 16.32 24.29
N THR A 175 -12.67 16.65 24.16
CA THR A 175 -12.13 18.00 24.34
C THR A 175 -11.53 18.51 23.04
N PHE A 176 -11.80 19.76 22.72
CA PHE A 176 -11.67 20.30 21.36
C PHE A 176 -10.48 21.25 21.18
N ASP A 177 -9.58 21.35 22.18
CA ASP A 177 -8.37 22.16 22.08
C ASP A 177 -7.11 21.30 21.83
N HIS A 178 -6.19 21.82 21.00
CA HIS A 178 -5.00 21.10 20.57
C HIS A 178 -4.08 20.64 21.72
N GLU A 179 -3.97 21.42 22.80
CA GLU A 179 -3.07 21.11 23.91
C GLU A 179 -3.60 19.93 24.74
N SER A 180 -4.92 19.89 24.97
CA SER A 180 -5.58 18.73 25.57
C SER A 180 -5.45 17.48 24.70
N ASN A 181 -5.49 17.60 23.37
CA ASN A 181 -5.29 16.46 22.46
C ASN A 181 -3.88 15.88 22.55
N ARG A 182 -2.84 16.74 22.57
CA ARG A 182 -1.44 16.30 22.72
C ARG A 182 -1.22 15.52 24.00
N LYS A 183 -1.72 16.03 25.12
CA LYS A 183 -1.60 15.37 26.44
C LYS A 183 -2.36 14.05 26.52
N TYR A 184 -3.48 13.95 25.82
CA TYR A 184 -4.30 12.74 25.82
C TYR A 184 -3.70 11.64 24.93
N TYR A 185 -3.33 11.96 23.69
CA TYR A 185 -2.88 10.95 22.73
C TYR A 185 -1.41 10.55 22.90
N ALA A 186 -0.52 11.44 23.35
CA ALA A 186 0.90 11.09 23.52
C ALA A 186 1.14 9.83 24.39
N PRO A 187 0.56 9.67 25.60
CA PRO A 187 0.75 8.47 26.41
C PRO A 187 0.10 7.21 25.81
N ILE A 188 -0.86 7.36 24.89
CA ILE A 188 -1.51 6.24 24.18
C ILE A 188 -0.64 5.78 23.00
N VAL A 189 -0.17 6.74 22.20
CA VAL A 189 0.52 6.49 20.93
C VAL A 189 1.97 6.10 21.13
N LEU A 190 2.70 6.77 22.03
CA LEU A 190 4.14 6.53 22.21
C LEU A 190 4.48 5.06 22.51
N PRO A 191 3.79 4.34 23.42
CA PRO A 191 4.04 2.92 23.63
C PRO A 191 3.82 2.06 22.37
N MET A 192 2.82 2.41 21.54
CA MET A 192 2.56 1.71 20.27
C MET A 192 3.70 1.94 19.29
N VAL A 193 4.15 3.19 19.14
CA VAL A 193 5.28 3.57 18.28
C VAL A 193 6.54 2.81 18.67
N LYS A 194 6.91 2.80 19.96
CA LYS A 194 8.12 2.08 20.42
C LYS A 194 8.05 0.58 20.13
N LYS A 195 6.88 -0.02 20.34
CA LYS A 195 6.63 -1.43 20.10
C LYS A 195 6.72 -1.79 18.62
N LEU A 196 6.13 -0.98 17.75
CA LEU A 196 6.20 -1.14 16.30
C LEU A 196 7.61 -0.92 15.76
N TYR A 197 8.28 0.14 16.21
CA TYR A 197 9.67 0.42 15.88
C TYR A 197 10.59 -0.76 16.22
N SER A 198 10.47 -1.31 17.43
CA SER A 198 11.26 -2.46 17.86
C SER A 198 11.03 -3.73 17.02
N ALA A 199 9.84 -3.87 16.47
CA ALA A 199 9.41 -5.09 15.79
C ALA A 199 9.64 -5.06 14.28
N LEU A 200 9.62 -3.88 13.66
CA LEU A 200 9.58 -3.72 12.21
C LEU A 200 10.76 -2.92 11.64
N GLU A 201 11.41 -2.06 12.42
CA GLU A 201 12.58 -1.32 11.90
C GLU A 201 13.89 -2.10 12.13
N PRO A 202 14.87 -2.00 11.21
CA PRO A 202 14.89 -1.16 9.99
C PRO A 202 14.36 -1.86 8.73
N GLU A 203 13.87 -3.09 8.86
CA GLU A 203 13.71 -4.02 7.73
C GLU A 203 12.44 -3.79 6.90
N TYR A 204 11.44 -3.11 7.46
CA TYR A 204 10.12 -2.98 6.84
C TYR A 204 9.73 -1.54 6.46
N ASN A 205 10.62 -0.55 6.64
CA ASN A 205 10.45 0.85 6.26
C ASN A 205 9.03 1.40 6.54
N VAL A 206 8.71 1.52 7.83
CA VAL A 206 7.35 1.71 8.31
C VAL A 206 6.98 3.18 8.42
N THR A 207 5.82 3.52 7.88
CA THR A 207 5.11 4.77 8.18
C THR A 207 3.86 4.46 9.00
N LEU A 208 3.75 5.07 10.18
CA LEU A 208 2.59 4.97 11.05
C LEU A 208 1.68 6.18 10.88
N LEU A 209 0.39 5.91 10.73
CA LEU A 209 -0.63 6.94 10.66
C LEU A 209 -1.73 6.66 11.68
N PHE A 210 -1.85 7.55 12.66
CA PHE A 210 -2.90 7.48 13.67
C PHE A 210 -4.00 8.47 13.36
N TYR A 211 -5.25 8.01 13.32
CA TYR A 211 -6.38 8.81 12.82
C TYR A 211 -7.62 8.72 13.72
N LEU A 212 -8.56 9.64 13.53
CA LEU A 212 -9.86 9.69 14.22
C LEU A 212 -11.01 9.57 13.22
N ASP A 213 -12.22 9.20 13.64
CA ASP A 213 -13.39 9.22 12.75
C ASP A 213 -13.82 10.66 12.40
N GLU A 214 -13.82 11.49 13.44
CA GLU A 214 -14.24 12.88 13.37
C GLU A 214 -13.48 13.66 14.45
N PHE A 215 -13.24 14.93 14.18
CA PHE A 215 -12.69 15.86 15.14
C PHE A 215 -13.39 17.19 15.00
N HIS A 216 -13.96 17.65 16.10
CA HIS A 216 -14.50 18.99 16.24
C HIS A 216 -13.42 19.87 16.88
N SER A 217 -13.11 21.00 16.25
CA SER A 217 -12.14 21.97 16.75
C SER A 217 -12.81 23.31 16.94
N GLU A 218 -12.58 23.95 18.09
CA GLU A 218 -12.96 25.33 18.33
C GLU A 218 -11.72 26.15 18.69
N TYR A 219 -11.38 27.16 17.89
CA TYR A 219 -10.29 28.07 18.21
C TYR A 219 -10.68 29.53 18.02
N TYR A 220 -10.45 30.33 19.07
CA TYR A 220 -10.64 31.77 19.01
C TYR A 220 -9.36 32.47 18.56
N SER A 221 -9.37 33.04 17.35
CA SER A 221 -8.29 33.90 16.88
C SER A 221 -8.34 35.24 17.60
N LYS A 222 -7.38 35.50 18.49
CA LYS A 222 -7.23 36.81 19.14
C LYS A 222 -6.92 37.93 18.15
N PHE A 223 -6.28 37.60 17.01
CA PHE A 223 -5.94 38.56 15.96
C PHE A 223 -7.19 39.01 15.20
N GLU A 224 -8.02 38.05 14.77
CA GLU A 224 -9.24 38.32 13.99
C GLU A 224 -10.48 38.55 14.88
N LYS A 225 -10.33 38.36 16.19
CA LYS A 225 -11.42 38.40 17.19
C LYS A 225 -12.61 37.52 16.81
N LYS A 226 -12.33 36.38 16.17
CA LYS A 226 -13.32 35.47 15.59
C LYS A 226 -13.10 34.05 16.10
N LEU A 227 -14.21 33.36 16.35
CA LEU A 227 -14.24 31.92 16.60
C LEU A 227 -14.23 31.17 15.27
N TYR A 228 -13.30 30.22 15.13
CA TYR A 228 -13.26 29.24 14.07
C TYR A 228 -13.77 27.92 14.63
N VAL A 229 -14.62 27.28 13.85
CA VAL A 229 -15.20 25.97 14.15
C VAL A 229 -14.95 25.11 12.93
N ASP A 230 -14.20 24.03 13.13
CA ASP A 230 -13.86 23.08 12.08
C ASP A 230 -14.31 21.69 12.50
N ASP A 231 -15.15 21.07 11.68
CA ASP A 231 -15.51 19.66 11.76
C ASP A 231 -14.73 18.90 10.69
N ILE A 232 -13.76 18.10 11.10
CA ILE A 232 -12.87 17.37 10.21
C ILE A 232 -13.23 15.89 10.28
N LYS A 233 -13.56 15.28 9.14
CA LYS A 233 -13.77 13.84 9.02
C LYS A 233 -12.44 13.14 8.77
N ASN A 234 -12.27 11.95 9.34
CA ASN A 234 -11.10 11.12 9.14
C ASN A 234 -9.74 11.84 9.34
N PRO A 235 -9.57 12.74 10.34
CA PRO A 235 -8.33 13.50 10.45
C PRO A 235 -7.17 12.65 10.93
N VAL A 236 -5.97 13.01 10.49
CA VAL A 236 -4.72 12.42 10.99
C VAL A 236 -4.30 13.15 12.27
N ALA A 237 -4.08 12.41 13.34
CA ALA A 237 -3.58 12.93 14.61
C ALA A 237 -2.04 12.83 14.73
N VAL A 238 -1.45 11.80 14.13
CA VAL A 238 0.00 11.56 14.12
C VAL A 238 0.37 10.87 12.81
N CYS A 239 1.45 11.31 12.15
CA CYS A 239 2.04 10.65 10.99
C CYS A 239 3.56 10.57 11.19
N LEU A 240 4.11 9.36 11.25
CA LEU A 240 5.52 9.13 11.57
C LEU A 240 6.15 8.13 10.62
N ASP A 241 7.21 8.57 9.93
CA ASP A 241 8.15 7.70 9.24
C ASP A 241 9.17 7.18 10.26
N LEU A 242 9.08 5.89 10.56
CA LEU A 242 9.91 5.24 11.57
C LEU A 242 11.37 5.10 11.12
N GLY A 243 11.62 4.97 9.81
CA GLY A 243 12.96 4.89 9.24
C GLY A 243 13.72 6.22 9.32
N ARG A 244 13.00 7.34 9.49
CA ARG A 244 13.60 8.68 9.53
C ARG A 244 14.35 9.00 10.82
N TYR A 245 13.95 8.43 11.97
CA TYR A 245 14.57 8.73 13.26
C TYR A 245 15.08 7.46 13.95
N ASN A 246 16.36 7.46 14.31
CA ASN A 246 17.04 6.28 14.85
C ASN A 246 16.86 6.10 16.37
N ASN A 247 15.98 6.84 17.04
CA ASN A 247 15.94 6.89 18.51
C ASN A 247 14.53 6.93 19.12
N TYR A 248 13.48 6.49 18.41
CA TYR A 248 12.11 6.46 18.96
C TYR A 248 12.00 5.70 20.29
N LEU A 249 12.90 4.73 20.54
CA LEU A 249 12.99 4.01 21.81
C LEU A 249 13.30 4.90 23.01
N ASP A 250 14.06 5.97 22.81
CA ASP A 250 14.52 6.87 23.87
C ASP A 250 13.54 8.01 24.15
N TRP A 251 12.57 8.23 23.26
CA TRP A 251 11.64 9.35 23.39
C TRP A 251 10.77 9.23 24.64
N THR A 252 10.59 10.35 25.33
CA THR A 252 9.65 10.50 26.43
C THR A 252 8.28 10.94 25.91
N GLU A 253 7.26 10.91 26.77
CA GLU A 253 5.95 11.47 26.44
C GLU A 253 6.05 12.95 26.07
N GLU A 254 6.91 13.71 26.73
CA GLU A 254 7.09 15.14 26.45
C GLU A 254 7.74 15.38 25.09
N ASP A 255 8.69 14.52 24.69
CA ASP A 255 9.26 14.54 23.35
C ASP A 255 8.17 14.26 22.31
N PHE A 256 7.34 13.24 22.56
CA PHE A 256 6.31 12.79 21.63
C PHE A 256 5.10 13.73 21.51
N ARG A 257 4.79 14.53 22.54
CA ARG A 257 3.67 15.49 22.50
C ARG A 257 3.75 16.45 21.32
N ARG A 258 4.96 16.72 20.82
CA ARG A 258 5.21 17.59 19.67
C ARG A 258 4.95 16.95 18.33
N GLU A 259 4.70 15.64 18.27
CA GLU A 259 4.29 14.97 17.03
C GLU A 259 2.77 14.83 16.91
N VAL A 260 2.04 15.05 18.02
CA VAL A 260 0.58 15.01 18.01
C VAL A 260 0.02 16.32 17.44
N HIS A 261 -0.45 16.21 16.20
CA HIS A 261 -1.03 17.28 15.43
C HIS A 261 -2.23 16.75 14.66
N ILE A 262 -3.42 17.14 15.09
CA ILE A 262 -4.63 16.88 14.31
C ILE A 262 -4.61 17.80 13.09
N THR A 263 -4.44 17.21 11.92
CA THR A 263 -4.32 17.91 10.63
C THR A 263 -5.63 17.79 9.83
N SER A 264 -5.53 17.64 8.51
CA SER A 264 -6.65 17.53 7.60
C SER A 264 -7.21 16.11 7.54
N GLU A 265 -8.37 15.99 6.91
CA GLU A 265 -8.89 14.72 6.39
C GLU A 265 -7.80 14.01 5.56
N GLU A 266 -7.67 12.71 5.76
CA GLU A 266 -6.82 11.87 4.91
C GLU A 266 -7.67 11.16 3.85
N PRO A 267 -7.55 11.53 2.56
CA PRO A 267 -8.41 11.01 1.51
C PRO A 267 -8.39 9.49 1.38
N PHE A 268 -7.25 8.85 1.65
CA PHE A 268 -7.13 7.40 1.57
C PHE A 268 -8.01 6.69 2.61
N ILE A 269 -8.15 7.26 3.82
CA ILE A 269 -8.98 6.70 4.88
C ILE A 269 -10.46 6.82 4.51
N THR A 270 -10.87 7.97 3.98
CA THR A 270 -12.24 8.19 3.44
C THR A 270 -12.56 7.20 2.33
N ALA A 271 -11.65 7.04 1.36
CA ALA A 271 -11.77 6.05 0.29
C ALA A 271 -11.91 4.62 0.85
N TRP A 272 -11.12 4.27 1.87
CA TRP A 272 -11.17 2.96 2.51
C TRP A 272 -12.48 2.71 3.25
N LYS A 273 -12.98 3.69 4.00
CA LYS A 273 -14.26 3.55 4.70
C LYS A 273 -15.42 3.36 3.74
N LYS A 274 -15.47 4.16 2.67
CA LYS A 274 -16.48 4.03 1.62
C LYS A 274 -16.45 2.65 0.94
N ALA A 275 -15.25 2.17 0.59
CA ALA A 275 -15.07 0.83 0.01
C ALA A 275 -15.58 -0.31 0.91
N ASN A 276 -15.59 -0.10 2.23
CA ASN A 276 -16.02 -1.08 3.23
C ASN A 276 -17.42 -0.83 3.80
N GLY A 277 -18.18 0.13 3.24
CA GLY A 277 -19.55 0.44 3.69
C GLY A 277 -19.63 1.03 5.11
N LEU A 278 -18.60 1.78 5.51
CA LEU A 278 -18.50 2.42 6.83
C LEU A 278 -18.86 3.92 6.81
N GLU A 279 -19.32 4.43 5.66
CA GLU A 279 -19.82 5.80 5.44
C GLU A 279 -21.27 5.81 4.95
#